data_AF-A0A7K6Z9C4-F1
#
_entry.id   AF-A0A7K6Z9C4-F1
#
_cell.length_a   1.000
_cell.length_b   1.000
_cell.length_c   1.000
_cell.angle_alpha   90.00
_cell.angle_beta   90.00
_cell.angle_gamma   90.00
#
_symmetry.space_group_name_H-M   'P 1'
#
loop_
_entity.id
_entity.type
_entity.pdbx_description
1 polymer ?
#
loop_
_entity_poly.entity_id
_entity_poly.type
_entity_poly.pdbx_seq_one_letter_code
_entity_poly.pdbx_strand_id
1 'polypeptide(L)'
;MKWGNEAIASYAQYFHLAAWLIPSAKSIAVLALSSVDGDPVAGVCYVGNQSLENLRGFVLAPLVVYLFTGSLFLLAGFISLFRIRSVIKQGGTKTDKLEKLMIRIGIFTVLYTVPATIVIACYIYEQHNREAWERAQNCSCPGDPHRPKPDYAVFMLKYFM
;
A
#
# COMPACT_ATOMS: atom_id res chain seq x y z
N MET A 1 -12.36 13.62 -20.75
CA MET A 1 -12.62 12.40 -21.56
C MET A 1 -13.90 11.75 -21.07
N LYS A 2 -14.84 11.38 -21.94
CA LYS A 2 -16.05 10.62 -21.55
C LYS A 2 -15.75 9.13 -21.74
N TRP A 3 -15.24 8.45 -20.72
CA TRP A 3 -14.96 7.02 -20.77
C TRP A 3 -16.25 6.25 -20.47
N GLY A 4 -16.85 5.62 -21.50
CA GLY A 4 -17.89 4.61 -21.33
C GLY A 4 -17.28 3.24 -21.01
N ASN A 5 -18.10 2.27 -20.62
CA ASN A 5 -17.64 0.89 -20.34
C ASN A 5 -16.89 0.27 -21.52
N GLU A 6 -17.28 0.60 -22.75
CA GLU A 6 -16.65 0.14 -24.00
C GLU A 6 -15.20 0.64 -24.14
N ALA A 7 -14.94 1.90 -23.75
CA ALA A 7 -13.60 2.46 -23.76
C ALA A 7 -12.70 1.84 -22.68
N ILE A 8 -13.25 1.52 -21.50
CA ILE A 8 -12.47 0.83 -20.45
C ILE A 8 -12.13 -0.60 -20.90
N ALA A 9 -13.10 -1.30 -21.49
CA ALA A 9 -12.93 -2.67 -21.97
C ALA A 9 -11.85 -2.78 -23.05
N SER A 10 -11.73 -1.80 -23.95
CA SER A 10 -10.69 -1.80 -24.99
C SER A 10 -9.27 -1.69 -24.43
N TYR A 11 -9.08 -1.09 -23.26
CA TYR A 11 -7.76 -0.98 -22.60
C TYR A 11 -7.50 -2.10 -21.58
N ALA A 12 -8.47 -2.98 -21.30
CA ALA A 12 -8.36 -3.99 -20.25
C ALA A 12 -7.14 -4.90 -20.43
N GLN A 13 -6.80 -5.30 -21.66
CA GLN A 13 -5.64 -6.14 -21.95
C GLN A 13 -4.33 -5.49 -21.49
N TYR A 14 -4.16 -4.18 -21.72
CA TYR A 14 -2.97 -3.45 -21.27
C TYR A 14 -2.90 -3.35 -19.75
N PHE A 15 -4.05 -3.12 -19.08
CA PHE A 15 -4.11 -3.07 -17.62
C PHE A 15 -3.78 -4.42 -16.99
N HIS A 16 -4.31 -5.52 -17.53
CA HIS A 16 -3.97 -6.86 -17.07
C HIS A 16 -2.48 -7.15 -17.26
N LEU A 17 -1.93 -6.84 -18.45
CA LEU A 17 -0.51 -7.06 -18.72
C LEU A 17 0.37 -6.33 -17.70
N ALA A 18 0.10 -5.05 -17.43
CA ALA A 18 0.84 -4.29 -16.42
C ALA A 18 0.67 -4.88 -15.01
N ALA A 19 -0.57 -5.22 -14.62
CA ALA A 19 -0.89 -5.75 -13.30
C ALA A 19 -0.19 -7.09 -13.01
N TRP A 20 0.06 -7.92 -14.03
CA TRP A 20 0.77 -9.19 -13.86
C TRP A 20 2.28 -9.05 -13.99
N LEU A 21 2.78 -8.28 -14.96
CA LEU A 21 4.21 -8.17 -15.23
C LEU A 21 4.96 -7.45 -14.11
N ILE A 22 4.42 -6.36 -13.57
CA ILE A 22 5.09 -5.56 -12.53
C ILE A 22 5.41 -6.40 -11.28
N PRO A 23 4.43 -7.09 -10.63
CA PRO A 23 4.73 -7.93 -9.49
C PRO A 23 5.60 -9.14 -9.86
N SER A 24 5.43 -9.73 -11.04
CA SER A 24 6.26 -10.86 -11.48
C SER A 24 7.73 -10.47 -11.62
N ALA A 25 8.01 -9.34 -12.28
CA ALA A 25 9.36 -8.81 -12.43
C ALA A 25 9.99 -8.48 -11.07
N LYS A 26 9.21 -7.87 -10.17
CA LYS A 26 9.64 -7.58 -8.80
C LYS A 26 10.00 -8.86 -8.03
N SER A 27 9.17 -9.89 -8.10
CA SER A 27 9.44 -11.19 -7.46
C SER A 27 10.69 -11.86 -8.02
N ILE A 28 10.87 -11.84 -9.35
CA ILE A 28 12.08 -12.37 -9.99
C ILE A 28 13.32 -11.60 -9.52
N ALA A 29 13.26 -10.27 -9.44
CA ALA A 29 14.38 -9.45 -8.96
C ALA A 29 14.76 -9.79 -7.51
N VAL A 30 13.78 -9.95 -6.61
CA VAL A 30 14.01 -10.35 -5.21
C VAL A 30 14.69 -11.72 -5.13
N LEU A 31 14.28 -12.69 -5.95
CA LEU A 31 14.89 -14.01 -6.01
C LEU A 31 16.31 -13.98 -6.60
N ALA A 32 16.52 -13.24 -7.70
CA ALA A 32 17.81 -13.09 -8.34
C ALA A 32 18.85 -12.44 -7.41
N LEU A 33 18.41 -11.54 -6.53
CA LEU A 33 19.23 -10.88 -5.52
C LEU A 33 19.28 -11.64 -4.19
N SER A 34 18.69 -12.84 -4.11
CA SER A 34 18.62 -13.68 -2.90
C SER A 34 18.21 -12.89 -1.65
N SER A 35 17.27 -11.96 -1.81
CA SER A 35 16.87 -10.99 -0.79
C SER A 35 15.68 -11.46 0.07
N VAL A 36 15.45 -12.77 0.12
CA VAL A 36 14.35 -13.37 0.88
C VAL A 36 14.88 -13.81 2.25
N ASP A 37 14.28 -13.27 3.31
CA ASP A 37 14.68 -13.52 4.69
C ASP A 37 13.53 -14.19 5.47
N GLY A 38 13.87 -14.89 6.55
CA GLY A 38 12.88 -15.46 7.47
C GLY A 38 12.36 -14.42 8.46
N ASP A 39 11.04 -14.42 8.69
CA ASP A 39 10.39 -13.73 9.79
C ASP A 39 10.09 -14.70 10.94
N PRO A 40 10.84 -14.63 12.06
CA PRO A 40 10.69 -15.57 13.17
C PRO A 40 9.39 -15.38 13.95
N VAL A 41 8.73 -14.21 13.84
CA VAL A 41 7.51 -13.91 14.59
C VAL A 41 6.28 -14.37 13.81
N ALA A 42 6.23 -14.08 12.51
CA ALA A 42 5.12 -14.48 11.66
C ALA A 42 5.27 -15.92 11.10
N GLY A 43 6.47 -16.50 11.13
CA GLY A 43 6.74 -17.84 10.61
C GLY A 43 6.68 -17.91 9.08
N VAL A 44 6.95 -16.80 8.39
CA VAL A 44 6.91 -16.68 6.92
C VAL A 44 8.25 -16.21 6.37
N CYS A 45 8.48 -16.44 5.07
CA CYS A 45 9.61 -15.85 4.35
C CYS A 45 9.17 -14.56 3.66
N TYR A 46 9.91 -13.47 3.86
CA TYR A 46 9.60 -12.16 3.31
C TYR A 46 10.88 -11.36 2.99
N VAL A 47 10.76 -10.34 2.16
CA VAL A 47 11.90 -9.48 1.78
C VAL A 47 12.08 -8.32 2.75
N GLY A 48 13.32 -8.01 3.10
CA GLY A 48 13.64 -6.81 3.88
C GLY A 48 13.42 -6.94 5.38
N ASN A 49 13.38 -8.17 5.90
CA ASN A 49 13.30 -8.39 7.34
C ASN A 49 14.66 -8.15 8.02
N GLN A 50 15.76 -8.51 7.34
CA GLN A 50 17.13 -8.33 7.85
C GLN A 50 17.89 -7.15 7.20
N SER A 51 17.43 -6.68 6.04
CA SER A 51 18.08 -5.57 5.31
C SER A 51 17.14 -4.38 5.12
N LEU A 52 17.53 -3.23 5.67
CA LEU A 52 16.83 -1.96 5.47
C LEU A 52 16.85 -1.50 4.01
N GLU A 53 17.90 -1.81 3.26
CA GLU A 53 17.98 -1.48 1.84
C GLU A 53 16.92 -2.25 1.05
N ASN A 54 16.82 -3.56 1.29
CA ASN A 54 15.83 -4.42 0.64
C ASN A 54 14.40 -4.03 1.04
N LEU A 55 14.18 -3.68 2.31
CA LEU A 55 12.89 -3.15 2.77
C LEU A 55 12.49 -1.88 2.01
N ARG A 56 13.41 -0.91 1.92
CA ARG A 56 13.15 0.37 1.26
C ARG A 56 12.89 0.17 -0.23
N GLY A 57 13.76 -0.56 -0.91
CA GLY A 57 13.71 -0.77 -2.35
C GLY A 57 12.57 -1.68 -2.81
N PHE A 58 12.36 -2.81 -2.14
CA PHE A 58 11.36 -3.80 -2.56
C PHE A 58 10.03 -3.67 -1.85
N VAL A 59 9.91 -3.01 -0.70
CA VAL A 59 8.61 -2.98 0.01
C VAL A 59 8.08 -1.57 0.08
N LEU A 60 8.79 -0.69 0.78
CA LEU A 60 8.29 0.64 1.12
C LEU A 60 8.14 1.54 -0.11
N ALA A 61 9.16 1.65 -0.97
CA ALA A 61 9.10 2.54 -2.13
C ALA A 61 7.98 2.13 -3.13
N PRO A 62 7.84 0.85 -3.54
CA PRO A 62 6.71 0.43 -4.37
C PRO A 62 5.35 0.70 -3.73
N LEU A 63 5.18 0.41 -2.43
CA LEU A 63 3.91 0.67 -1.73
C LEU A 63 3.54 2.15 -1.74
N VAL A 64 4.51 3.03 -1.44
CA VAL A 64 4.29 4.48 -1.46
C VAL A 64 3.95 4.96 -2.87
N VAL A 65 4.67 4.50 -3.90
CA VAL A 65 4.38 4.88 -5.29
C VAL A 65 2.98 4.42 -5.71
N TYR A 66 2.59 3.18 -5.41
CA TYR A 66 1.27 2.66 -5.76
C TYR A 66 0.15 3.39 -5.02
N LEU A 67 0.33 3.62 -3.72
CA LEU A 67 -0.66 4.35 -2.92
C LEU A 67 -0.81 5.79 -3.40
N PHE A 68 0.31 6.48 -3.66
CA PHE A 68 0.29 7.87 -4.10
C PHE A 68 -0.36 8.01 -5.47
N THR A 69 0.08 7.22 -6.45
CA THR A 69 -0.50 7.22 -7.80
C THR A 69 -1.98 6.85 -7.76
N GLY A 70 -2.36 5.79 -7.05
CA GLY A 70 -3.75 5.39 -6.85
C GLY A 70 -4.59 6.49 -6.21
N SER A 71 -4.10 7.13 -5.15
CA SER A 71 -4.80 8.21 -4.45
C SER A 71 -5.03 9.42 -5.33
N LEU A 72 -4.06 9.79 -6.17
CA LEU A 72 -4.21 10.88 -7.15
C LEU A 72 -5.33 10.58 -8.16
N PHE A 73 -5.33 9.37 -8.74
CA PHE A 73 -6.37 8.96 -9.69
C PHE A 73 -7.75 8.88 -9.02
N LEU A 74 -7.83 8.38 -7.79
CA LEU A 74 -9.07 8.31 -7.01
C LEU A 74 -9.60 9.71 -6.73
N LEU A 75 -8.77 10.64 -6.26
CA LEU A 75 -9.16 12.01 -5.99
C LEU A 75 -9.66 12.72 -7.26
N ALA A 76 -8.91 12.60 -8.36
CA ALA A 76 -9.32 13.15 -9.65
C ALA A 76 -10.65 12.54 -10.15
N GLY A 77 -10.84 11.24 -9.95
CA GLY A 77 -12.08 10.52 -10.24
C GLY A 77 -13.26 11.04 -9.41
N PHE A 78 -13.08 11.18 -8.09
CA PHE A 78 -14.10 11.74 -7.21
C PHE A 78 -14.48 13.17 -7.57
N ILE A 79 -13.50 14.05 -7.77
CA ILE A 79 -13.75 15.44 -8.19
C ILE A 79 -14.55 15.48 -9.50
N SER A 80 -14.18 14.63 -10.46
CA SER A 80 -14.89 14.52 -11.74
C SER A 80 -16.34 14.05 -11.56
N LEU A 81 -16.58 13.04 -10.72
CA LEU A 81 -17.93 12.55 -10.41
C LEU A 81 -18.79 13.60 -9.70
N PHE A 82 -18.23 14.35 -8.76
CA PHE A 82 -18.94 15.45 -8.11
C PHE A 82 -19.31 16.57 -9.09
N ARG A 83 -18.40 16.92 -10.00
CA ARG A 83 -18.66 17.91 -11.05
C ARG A 83 -19.81 17.46 -11.97
N ILE A 84 -19.80 16.19 -12.38
CA ILE A 84 -20.86 15.59 -13.21
C ILE A 84 -22.20 15.62 -12.45
N ARG A 85 -22.21 15.19 -11.18
CA ARG A 85 -23.41 15.24 -10.34
C ARG A 85 -23.98 16.66 -10.24
N SER A 86 -23.13 17.67 -10.02
CA SER A 86 -23.55 19.07 -9.92
C SER A 86 -24.27 19.54 -11.17
N VAL A 87 -23.72 19.24 -12.36
CA VAL A 87 -24.31 19.64 -13.64
C VAL A 87 -25.63 18.90 -13.92
N ILE A 88 -25.69 17.59 -13.64
CA ILE A 88 -26.93 16.81 -13.86
C ILE A 88 -28.05 17.27 -12.92
N LYS A 89 -27.72 17.57 -11.66
CA LYS A 89 -28.70 18.04 -10.67
C LYS A 89 -29.26 19.42 -11.03
N GLN A 90 -28.46 20.30 -11.63
CA GLN A 90 -28.94 21.57 -12.17
C GLN A 90 -29.93 21.39 -13.33
N GLY A 91 -29.80 20.30 -14.11
CA GLY A 91 -30.72 19.92 -15.18
C GLY A 91 -31.99 19.20 -14.74
N GLY A 92 -32.31 19.18 -13.42
CA GLY A 92 -33.56 18.61 -12.90
C GLY A 92 -33.71 17.09 -12.98
N THR A 93 -32.64 16.36 -13.33
CA THR A 93 -32.68 14.89 -13.50
C THR A 93 -32.32 14.16 -12.19
N LYS A 94 -32.98 13.04 -11.89
CA LYS A 94 -32.71 12.22 -10.69
C LYS A 94 -31.31 11.57 -10.75
N THR A 95 -30.52 11.73 -9.69
CA THR A 95 -29.12 11.24 -9.59
C THR A 95 -28.95 9.99 -8.71
N ASP A 96 -30.03 9.35 -8.25
CA ASP A 96 -29.98 8.27 -7.25
C ASP A 96 -29.06 7.09 -7.63
N LYS A 97 -29.01 6.71 -8.91
CA LYS A 97 -28.13 5.63 -9.39
C LYS A 97 -26.65 6.03 -9.32
N LEU A 98 -26.34 7.28 -9.67
CA LEU A 98 -24.99 7.82 -9.60
C LEU A 98 -24.53 7.94 -8.15
N GLU A 99 -25.40 8.38 -7.25
CA GLU A 99 -25.10 8.49 -5.82
C GLU A 99 -24.81 7.12 -5.18
N LYS A 100 -25.62 6.10 -5.47
CA LYS A 100 -25.34 4.73 -5.02
C LYS A 100 -24.00 4.19 -5.54
N LEU A 101 -23.67 4.48 -6.80
CA LEU A 101 -22.37 4.10 -7.38
C LEU A 101 -21.21 4.82 -6.68
N MET A 102 -21.33 6.13 -6.46
CA MET A 102 -20.32 6.94 -5.78
C MET A 102 -20.08 6.47 -4.34
N ILE A 103 -21.14 6.18 -3.59
CA ILE A 103 -21.04 5.65 -2.21
C ILE A 103 -20.32 4.30 -2.22
N ARG A 104 -20.68 3.40 -3.13
CA ARG A 104 -20.03 2.09 -3.25
C ARG A 104 -18.53 2.23 -3.51
N ILE A 105 -18.14 3.02 -4.52
CA ILE A 105 -16.73 3.25 -4.85
C ILE A 105 -16.01 3.91 -3.67
N GLY A 106 -16.65 4.85 -2.97
CA GLY A 106 -16.08 5.53 -1.80
C GLY A 106 -15.78 4.58 -0.66
N ILE A 107 -16.72 3.70 -0.31
CA ILE A 107 -16.53 2.71 0.76
C ILE A 107 -15.37 1.78 0.41
N PHE A 108 -15.34 1.21 -0.80
CA PHE A 108 -14.23 0.34 -1.23
C PHE A 108 -12.89 1.06 -1.23
N THR A 109 -12.87 2.34 -1.63
CA THR A 109 -11.66 3.15 -1.65
C THR A 109 -11.12 3.37 -0.24
N VAL A 110 -11.97 3.75 0.71
CA VAL A 110 -11.56 3.98 2.11
C VAL A 110 -11.09 2.68 2.74
N LEU A 111 -11.84 1.60 2.56
CA LEU A 111 -11.49 0.27 3.09
C LEU A 111 -10.17 -0.27 2.53
N TYR A 112 -9.73 0.16 1.36
CA TYR A 112 -8.44 -0.23 0.79
C TYR A 112 -7.31 0.74 1.19
N THR A 113 -7.57 2.05 1.13
CA THR A 113 -6.56 3.10 1.34
C THR A 113 -6.12 3.14 2.81
N VAL A 114 -7.05 3.00 3.76
CA VAL A 114 -6.74 3.08 5.19
C VAL A 114 -5.80 1.94 5.63
N PRO A 115 -6.09 0.65 5.39
CA PRO A 115 -5.14 -0.42 5.72
C PRO A 115 -3.79 -0.25 5.02
N ALA A 116 -3.77 0.10 3.74
CA ALA A 116 -2.53 0.33 3.01
C ALA A 116 -1.67 1.45 3.63
N THR A 117 -2.29 2.55 4.06
CA THR A 117 -1.58 3.64 4.78
C THR A 117 -1.05 3.19 6.14
N ILE A 118 -1.81 2.37 6.88
CA ILE A 118 -1.39 1.84 8.17
C ILE A 118 -0.20 0.90 7.99
N VAL A 119 -0.23 0.01 7.01
CA VAL A 119 0.90 -0.89 6.70
C VAL A 119 2.17 -0.09 6.34
N ILE A 120 2.05 0.97 5.53
CA ILE A 120 3.17 1.86 5.23
C ILE A 120 3.69 2.55 6.50
N ALA A 121 2.80 3.03 7.37
CA ALA A 121 3.19 3.65 8.64
C ALA A 121 3.93 2.66 9.56
N CYS A 122 3.47 1.40 9.63
CA CYS A 122 4.17 0.33 10.35
C CYS A 122 5.58 0.11 9.78
N TYR A 123 5.73 0.06 8.45
CA TYR A 123 7.06 -0.07 7.83
C TYR A 123 7.97 1.14 8.08
N ILE A 124 7.43 2.36 8.11
CA ILE A 124 8.20 3.56 8.46
C ILE A 124 8.63 3.51 9.93
N TYR A 125 7.73 3.11 10.83
CA TYR A 125 8.06 2.91 12.24
C TYR A 125 9.18 1.88 12.41
N GLU A 126 9.05 0.72 11.74
CA GLU A 126 10.08 -0.31 11.77
C GLU A 126 11.40 0.22 11.22
N GLN A 127 11.42 0.87 10.04
CA GLN A 127 12.67 1.35 9.44
C GLN A 127 13.39 2.36 10.35
N HIS A 128 12.64 3.23 11.03
CA HIS A 128 13.22 4.32 11.81
C HIS A 128 13.88 3.80 13.09
N ASN A 129 13.29 2.77 13.70
CA ASN A 129 13.75 2.22 14.97
C ASN A 129 14.68 1.01 14.80
N ARG A 130 14.73 0.39 13.60
CA ARG A 130 15.55 -0.81 13.31
C ARG A 130 17.01 -0.65 13.72
N GLU A 131 17.66 0.44 13.34
CA GLU A 131 19.07 0.67 13.66
C GLU A 131 19.32 0.76 15.17
N ALA A 132 18.37 1.32 15.93
CA ALA A 132 18.48 1.39 17.38
C ALA A 132 18.32 0.01 18.02
N TRP A 133 17.38 -0.81 17.53
CA TRP A 133 17.19 -2.18 17.98
C TRP A 133 18.42 -3.05 17.69
N GLU A 134 18.97 -2.96 16.47
CA GLU A 134 20.17 -3.71 16.07
C GLU A 134 21.39 -3.33 16.91
N ARG A 135 21.62 -2.03 17.14
CA ARG A 135 22.70 -1.55 18.02
C ARG A 135 22.53 -2.05 19.46
N ALA A 136 21.31 -2.02 19.99
CA ALA A 136 21.04 -2.49 21.34
C ALA A 136 21.27 -4.00 21.50
N GLN A 137 21.01 -4.80 20.47
CA GLN A 137 21.27 -6.24 20.47
C GLN A 137 22.76 -6.56 20.29
N ASN A 138 23.42 -5.95 19.30
CA ASN A 138 24.80 -6.28 18.94
C ASN A 138 25.85 -5.70 19.91
N CYS A 139 25.55 -4.59 20.58
CA CYS A 139 26.48 -3.89 21.49
C CYS A 139 26.03 -3.95 22.96
N SER A 140 25.26 -4.97 23.35
CA SER A 140 24.66 -5.03 24.68
C SER A 140 25.70 -5.18 25.81
N CYS A 141 25.84 -4.14 26.65
CA CYS A 141 26.44 -4.27 27.98
C CYS A 141 25.42 -4.91 28.95
N PRO A 142 25.82 -5.87 29.81
CA PRO A 142 24.91 -6.49 30.78
C PRO A 142 24.28 -5.44 31.70
N GLY A 143 22.95 -5.44 31.83
CA GLY A 143 22.23 -4.65 32.85
C GLY A 143 21.64 -3.30 32.43
N ASP A 144 21.65 -2.93 31.15
CA ASP A 144 20.98 -1.69 30.68
C ASP A 144 19.44 -1.82 30.72
N PRO A 145 18.73 -1.05 31.56
CA PRO A 145 17.27 -1.10 31.69
C PRO A 145 16.53 -0.39 30.53
N HIS A 146 17.20 0.41 29.69
CA HIS A 146 16.58 1.19 28.62
C HIS A 146 16.90 0.65 27.22
N ARG A 147 16.93 -0.68 27.05
CA ARG A 147 17.14 -1.29 25.73
C ARG A 147 15.93 -1.04 24.83
N PRO A 148 16.09 -0.30 23.71
CA PRO A 148 15.02 -0.12 22.75
C PRO A 148 14.65 -1.48 22.15
N LYS A 149 13.36 -1.80 22.14
CA LYS A 149 12.82 -3.05 21.64
C LYS A 149 11.66 -2.77 20.68
N PRO A 150 11.43 -3.65 19.69
CA PRO A 150 10.27 -3.52 18.82
C PRO A 150 8.97 -3.65 19.62
N ASP A 151 7.96 -2.89 19.22
CA ASP A 151 6.62 -3.02 19.75
C ASP A 151 5.91 -4.15 19.00
N TYR A 152 5.59 -5.22 19.73
CA TYR A 152 4.91 -6.39 19.19
C TYR A 152 3.52 -6.06 18.64
N ALA A 153 2.82 -5.07 19.22
CA ALA A 153 1.49 -4.67 18.76
C ALA A 153 1.54 -4.05 17.36
N VAL A 154 2.55 -3.23 17.07
CA VAL A 154 2.75 -2.63 15.73
C VAL A 154 3.04 -3.72 14.70
N PHE A 155 3.81 -4.73 15.10
CA PHE A 155 4.13 -5.86 14.25
C PHE A 155 2.90 -6.71 13.91
N MET A 156 2.07 -7.03 14.91
CA MET A 156 0.81 -7.75 14.68
C MET A 156 -0.18 -6.93 13.87
N LEU A 157 -0.22 -5.60 14.07
CA LEU A 157 -1.08 -4.70 13.30
C LEU A 157 -0.74 -4.75 11.81
N LYS A 158 0.56 -4.76 11.45
CA LYS A 158 1.00 -4.89 10.05
C LYS A 158 0.45 -6.14 9.36
N TYR A 159 0.33 -7.25 10.08
CA TYR A 159 -0.18 -8.52 9.53
C TYR A 159 -1.71 -8.62 9.55
N PHE A 160 -2.35 -7.91 10.46
CA PHE A 160 -3.81 -7.87 10.58
C PHE A 160 -4.45 -6.94 9.54
N MET A 161 -3.77 -5.84 9.18
CA MET A 161 -4.18 -4.88 8.16
C MET A 161 -3.97 -5.40 6.74
#